data_AF-A0A2A5JR21-F1
#
_entry.id   AF-A0A2A5JR21-F1
#
_cell.length_a   1.000
_cell.length_b   1.000
_cell.length_c   1.000
_cell.angle_alpha   90.00
_cell.angle_beta   90.00
_cell.angle_gamma   90.00
#
_symmetry.space_group_name_H-M   'P 1'
#
loop_
_entity.id
_entity.type
_entity.pdbx_description
1 polymer ?
#
loop_
_entity_poly.entity_id
_entity_poly.type
_entity_poly.pdbx_seq_one_letter_code
_entity_poly.pdbx_strand_id
1 'polypeptide(L)'
;MAHKELDYLRIQERYPERYLPWPAYISVIENVRGAVSDEALNQWLGFVQTKLIEADESNIRLNRFEHKALLEQLGSVSGDFPAGQALQRYLNEYKPRSMLGLHQLPNGKEWYQSKLNFYGSIQASPTKVLASLSKLRAETQALSEVTISADTKQPYILALLPASCPKVAGLNWRDGFINVPTSVTKCKDAVEQHKALILTLMEVDVGLHYQGWSQKQAFVALNSRLALNEQQAQQLIANIVYFPATIFAAYPHFSQP
;
A
#
# COMPACT_ATOMS: atom_id res chain seq x y z
N MET A 1 16.46 7.10 -13.79
CA MET A 1 15.55 6.58 -12.75
C MET A 1 14.33 7.48 -12.56
N ALA A 2 14.49 8.81 -12.43
CA ALA A 2 13.36 9.76 -12.37
C ALA A 2 12.36 9.67 -13.54
N HIS A 3 12.83 9.40 -14.78
CA HIS A 3 11.93 9.25 -15.94
C HIS A 3 10.95 8.07 -15.81
N LYS A 4 11.44 6.90 -15.33
CA LYS A 4 10.59 5.72 -15.11
C LYS A 4 9.56 5.95 -14.01
N GLU A 5 9.93 6.69 -12.97
CA GLU A 5 9.01 7.08 -11.89
C GLU A 5 7.97 8.09 -12.38
N LEU A 6 8.38 9.09 -13.16
CA LEU A 6 7.43 10.03 -13.78
C LEU A 6 6.42 9.31 -14.70
N ASP A 7 6.88 8.35 -15.49
CA ASP A 7 5.99 7.54 -16.33
C ASP A 7 5.03 6.70 -15.49
N TYR A 8 5.50 6.14 -14.37
CA TYR A 8 4.63 5.45 -13.40
C TYR A 8 3.56 6.39 -12.81
N LEU A 9 3.94 7.61 -12.40
CA LEU A 9 2.99 8.60 -11.90
C LEU A 9 1.96 9.01 -12.96
N ARG A 10 2.37 9.15 -14.23
CA ARG A 10 1.44 9.40 -15.34
C ARG A 10 0.47 8.24 -15.57
N ILE A 11 0.92 7.02 -15.33
CA ILE A 11 0.09 5.83 -15.40
C ILE A 11 -0.92 5.85 -14.23
N GLN A 12 -0.51 6.21 -13.01
CA GLN A 12 -1.42 6.33 -11.84
C GLN A 12 -2.65 7.20 -12.12
N GLU A 13 -2.47 8.33 -12.81
CA GLU A 13 -3.55 9.24 -13.19
C GLU A 13 -4.61 8.62 -14.13
N ARG A 14 -4.30 7.48 -14.76
CA ARG A 14 -5.22 6.74 -15.63
C ARG A 14 -6.04 5.69 -14.90
N TYR A 15 -5.74 5.44 -13.62
CA TYR A 15 -6.33 4.37 -12.81
C TYR A 15 -7.23 4.92 -11.70
N PRO A 16 -7.92 4.04 -10.94
CA PRO A 16 -8.82 4.45 -9.86
C PRO A 16 -8.23 5.38 -8.80
N GLU A 17 -6.90 5.44 -8.65
CA GLU A 17 -6.23 6.28 -7.66
C GLU A 17 -6.50 7.78 -7.83
N ARG A 18 -6.82 8.25 -9.05
CA ARG A 18 -7.20 9.65 -9.30
C ARG A 18 -8.47 10.08 -8.56
N TYR A 19 -9.33 9.12 -8.23
CA TYR A 19 -10.58 9.35 -7.50
C TYR A 19 -10.39 9.28 -5.98
N LEU A 20 -9.20 8.89 -5.51
CA LEU A 20 -8.88 8.69 -4.09
C LEU A 20 -7.77 9.69 -3.67
N PRO A 21 -8.11 11.00 -3.58
CA PRO A 21 -7.13 12.07 -3.36
C PRO A 21 -6.49 12.03 -1.97
N TRP A 22 -7.10 11.34 -1.00
CA TRP A 22 -6.58 11.16 0.35
C TRP A 22 -6.11 9.70 0.56
N PRO A 23 -4.80 9.43 0.51
CA PRO A 23 -4.25 8.15 0.91
C PRO A 23 -4.51 7.91 2.40
N ALA A 24 -5.24 6.84 2.73
CA ALA A 24 -5.74 6.61 4.07
C ALA A 24 -4.66 6.41 5.16
N TYR A 25 -3.40 6.23 4.79
CA TYR A 25 -2.27 6.10 5.72
C TYR A 25 -1.50 7.42 5.93
N ILE A 26 -1.83 8.49 5.19
CA ILE A 26 -1.21 9.81 5.34
C ILE A 26 -2.15 10.69 6.14
N SER A 27 -1.71 11.11 7.33
CA SER A 27 -2.37 12.12 8.16
C SER A 27 -2.34 13.51 7.50
N VAL A 28 -3.08 13.72 6.41
CA VAL A 28 -3.04 15.00 5.67
C VAL A 28 -3.38 16.17 6.58
N ILE A 29 -4.42 16.04 7.40
CA ILE A 29 -4.85 17.06 8.37
C ILE A 29 -3.72 17.45 9.33
N GLU A 30 -3.01 16.46 9.87
CA GLU A 30 -1.90 16.71 10.80
C GLU A 30 -0.73 17.38 10.07
N ASN A 31 -0.43 16.94 8.84
CA ASN A 31 0.68 17.43 8.04
C ASN A 31 0.50 18.87 7.55
N VAL A 32 -0.74 19.30 7.30
CA VAL A 32 -1.04 20.67 6.81
C VAL A 32 -1.41 21.64 7.93
N ARG A 33 -1.53 21.15 9.18
CA ARG A 33 -1.89 21.98 10.33
C ARG A 33 -0.91 23.15 10.48
N GLY A 34 -1.43 24.37 10.47
CA GLY A 34 -0.64 25.59 10.57
C GLY A 34 0.17 25.95 9.32
N ALA A 35 0.16 25.10 8.29
CA ALA A 35 0.79 25.38 6.99
C ALA A 35 -0.20 25.92 5.95
N VAL A 36 -1.51 25.64 6.13
CA VAL A 36 -2.60 26.13 5.26
C VAL A 36 -3.66 26.85 6.09
N SER A 37 -4.47 27.70 5.44
CA SER A 37 -5.60 28.35 6.09
C SER A 37 -6.75 27.36 6.34
N ASP A 38 -7.59 27.66 7.33
CA ASP A 38 -8.79 26.87 7.62
C ASP A 38 -9.73 26.79 6.41
N GLU A 39 -9.83 27.86 5.63
CA GLU A 39 -10.60 27.88 4.38
C GLU A 39 -10.03 26.90 3.35
N ALA A 40 -8.71 26.86 3.16
CA ALA A 40 -8.07 25.93 2.23
C ALA A 40 -8.26 24.47 2.70
N LEU A 41 -8.17 24.21 4.00
CA LEU A 41 -8.44 22.88 4.56
C LEU A 41 -9.91 22.48 4.36
N ASN A 42 -10.86 23.38 4.63
CA ASN A 42 -12.28 23.16 4.41
C ASN A 42 -12.59 22.85 2.93
N GLN A 43 -12.01 23.61 2.01
CA GLN A 43 -12.15 23.37 0.57
C GLN A 43 -11.57 22.00 0.16
N TRP A 44 -10.40 21.63 0.69
CA TRP A 44 -9.81 20.32 0.42
C TRP A 44 -10.65 19.16 0.94
N LEU A 45 -11.23 19.28 2.15
CA LEU A 45 -12.15 18.28 2.70
C LEU A 45 -13.41 18.13 1.82
N GLY A 46 -13.96 19.24 1.32
CA GLY A 46 -15.06 19.22 0.35
C GLY A 46 -14.67 18.53 -0.96
N PHE A 47 -13.47 18.83 -1.48
CA PHE A 47 -12.92 18.18 -2.67
C PHE A 47 -12.79 16.66 -2.50
N VAL A 48 -12.32 16.18 -1.33
CA VAL A 48 -12.26 14.75 -1.04
C VAL A 48 -13.65 14.12 -1.12
N GLN A 49 -14.66 14.74 -0.51
CA GLN A 49 -16.04 14.23 -0.58
C GLN A 49 -16.54 14.14 -2.02
N THR A 50 -16.38 15.21 -2.81
CA THR A 50 -16.77 15.22 -4.22
C THR A 50 -16.09 14.10 -4.99
N LYS A 51 -14.78 13.89 -4.79
CA LYS A 51 -14.05 12.82 -5.46
C LYS A 51 -14.52 11.42 -5.07
N LEU A 52 -14.88 11.20 -3.81
CA LEU A 52 -15.44 9.91 -3.38
C LEU A 52 -16.83 9.64 -3.96
N ILE A 53 -17.65 10.68 -4.16
CA ILE A 53 -18.95 10.55 -4.84
C ILE A 53 -18.74 10.19 -6.31
N GLU A 54 -17.87 10.90 -7.03
CA GLU A 54 -17.49 10.58 -8.43
C GLU A 54 -16.89 9.15 -8.54
N ALA A 55 -16.12 8.73 -7.53
CA ALA A 55 -15.56 7.39 -7.46
C ALA A 55 -16.67 6.33 -7.41
N ASP A 56 -17.69 6.57 -6.58
CA ASP A 56 -18.79 5.63 -6.38
C ASP A 56 -19.60 5.44 -7.67
N GLU A 57 -19.87 6.52 -8.41
CA GLU A 57 -20.50 6.48 -9.75
C GLU A 57 -19.69 5.61 -10.74
N SER A 58 -18.37 5.57 -10.55
CA SER A 58 -17.44 4.76 -11.35
C SER A 58 -17.20 3.36 -10.76
N ASN A 59 -17.96 2.92 -9.74
CA ASN A 59 -17.75 1.67 -8.98
C ASN A 59 -16.36 1.56 -8.32
N ILE A 60 -15.74 2.69 -8.00
CA ILE A 60 -14.48 2.76 -7.27
C ILE A 60 -14.82 3.07 -5.81
N ARG A 61 -14.60 2.09 -4.94
CA ARG A 61 -14.90 2.22 -3.52
C ARG A 61 -13.69 2.00 -2.63
N LEU A 62 -13.66 2.72 -1.51
CA LEU A 62 -12.74 2.47 -0.41
C LEU A 62 -12.95 1.04 0.11
N ASN A 63 -11.86 0.36 0.43
CA ASN A 63 -11.95 -0.85 1.25
C ASN A 63 -12.14 -0.49 2.72
N ARG A 64 -12.50 -1.49 3.54
CA ARG A 64 -12.79 -1.28 4.96
C ARG A 64 -11.62 -0.69 5.78
N PHE A 65 -10.37 -0.94 5.40
CA PHE A 65 -9.21 -0.35 6.10
C PHE A 65 -9.07 1.12 5.75
N GLU A 66 -9.13 1.46 4.46
CA GLU A 66 -9.07 2.85 3.99
C GLU A 66 -10.21 3.68 4.59
N HIS A 67 -11.42 3.15 4.55
CA HIS A 67 -12.62 3.78 5.11
C HIS A 67 -12.48 4.06 6.62
N LYS A 68 -12.08 3.05 7.40
CA LYS A 68 -11.85 3.20 8.84
C LYS A 68 -10.78 4.25 9.14
N ALA A 69 -9.66 4.21 8.43
CA ALA A 69 -8.55 5.14 8.67
C ALA A 69 -8.90 6.59 8.30
N LEU A 70 -9.73 6.82 7.26
CA LEU A 70 -10.24 8.17 6.96
C LEU A 70 -11.18 8.68 8.06
N LEU A 71 -12.08 7.84 8.58
CA LEU A 71 -12.94 8.20 9.70
C LEU A 71 -12.14 8.56 10.96
N GLU A 72 -11.11 7.77 11.28
CA GLU A 72 -10.21 8.02 12.42
C GLU A 72 -9.49 9.36 12.28
N GLN A 73 -8.97 9.67 11.08
CA GLN A 73 -8.32 10.96 10.83
C GLN A 73 -9.28 12.15 10.86
N LEU A 74 -10.52 11.99 10.39
CA LEU A 74 -11.52 13.05 10.50
C LEU A 74 -11.88 13.32 11.97
N GLY A 75 -11.87 12.29 12.81
CA GLY A 75 -12.06 12.44 14.25
C GLY A 75 -10.96 13.22 14.96
N SER A 76 -9.77 13.36 14.35
CA SER A 76 -8.66 14.17 14.90
C SER A 76 -8.63 15.61 14.41
N VAL A 77 -9.59 16.01 13.55
CA VAL A 77 -9.76 17.41 13.13
C VAL A 77 -10.25 18.23 14.32
N SER A 78 -9.42 19.16 14.79
CA SER A 78 -9.82 20.18 15.76
C SER A 78 -10.33 21.42 15.04
N GLY A 79 -11.59 21.79 15.24
CA GLY A 79 -12.20 22.98 14.64
C GLY A 79 -13.57 22.69 14.02
N ASP A 80 -14.30 23.75 13.67
CA ASP A 80 -15.60 23.65 13.01
C ASP A 80 -15.43 23.80 11.49
N PHE A 81 -15.31 22.66 10.79
CA PHE A 81 -15.20 22.60 9.34
C PHE A 81 -16.50 22.02 8.76
N PRO A 82 -17.39 22.84 8.17
CA PRO A 82 -18.64 22.35 7.59
C PRO A 82 -18.44 21.24 6.55
N ALA A 83 -17.39 21.33 5.71
CA ALA A 83 -17.07 20.29 4.74
C ALA A 83 -16.52 19.02 5.40
N GLY A 84 -15.78 19.17 6.50
CA GLY A 84 -15.34 18.03 7.32
C GLY A 84 -16.51 17.25 7.92
N GLN A 85 -17.51 17.95 8.47
CA GLN A 85 -18.72 17.33 8.99
C GLN A 85 -19.56 16.68 7.88
N ALA A 86 -19.64 17.31 6.71
CA ALA A 86 -20.34 16.74 5.55
C ALA A 86 -19.65 15.45 5.05
N LEU A 87 -18.31 15.47 4.95
CA LEU A 87 -17.51 14.29 4.60
C LEU A 87 -17.67 13.18 5.64
N GLN A 88 -17.64 13.51 6.94
CA GLN A 88 -17.85 12.52 8.00
C GLN A 88 -19.23 11.88 7.94
N ARG A 89 -20.30 12.67 7.72
CA ARG A 89 -21.66 12.12 7.51
C ARG A 89 -21.73 11.20 6.29
N TYR A 90 -21.15 11.63 5.18
CA TYR A 90 -21.07 10.82 3.96
C TYR A 90 -20.33 9.50 4.23
N LEU A 91 -19.19 9.52 4.92
CA LEU A 91 -18.42 8.33 5.25
C LEU A 91 -19.16 7.41 6.22
N ASN A 92 -19.99 7.92 7.13
CA ASN A 92 -20.79 7.08 8.03
C ASN A 92 -21.87 6.27 7.27
N GLU A 93 -22.39 6.79 6.17
CA GLU A 93 -23.37 6.11 5.30
C GLU A 93 -22.70 5.28 4.18
N TYR A 94 -21.38 5.46 4.01
CA TYR A 94 -20.58 4.85 2.95
C TYR A 94 -20.51 3.32 3.09
N LYS A 95 -20.67 2.62 1.96
CA LYS A 95 -20.56 1.15 1.90
C LYS A 95 -19.20 0.74 1.32
N PRO A 96 -18.21 0.41 2.17
CA PRO A 96 -16.92 -0.05 1.67
C PRO A 96 -17.05 -1.36 0.89
N ARG A 97 -16.14 -1.59 -0.05
CA ARG A 97 -16.07 -2.86 -0.78
C ARG A 97 -15.59 -4.00 0.12
N SER A 98 -15.98 -5.22 -0.24
CA SER A 98 -15.77 -6.41 0.60
C SER A 98 -14.33 -6.93 0.58
N MET A 99 -13.65 -6.86 -0.57
CA MET A 99 -12.24 -7.25 -0.68
C MET A 99 -11.32 -6.08 -0.41
N LEU A 100 -10.16 -6.38 0.15
CA LEU A 100 -9.17 -5.38 0.52
C LEU A 100 -8.32 -4.94 -0.69
N GLY A 101 -7.82 -5.89 -1.47
CA GLY A 101 -6.88 -5.61 -2.55
C GLY A 101 -7.52 -5.09 -3.84
N LEU A 102 -6.71 -4.71 -4.82
CA LEU A 102 -7.14 -3.94 -6.00
C LEU A 102 -8.09 -4.70 -6.93
N HIS A 103 -8.16 -6.02 -6.84
CA HIS A 103 -8.92 -6.91 -7.73
C HIS A 103 -10.37 -6.46 -8.03
N GLN A 104 -11.08 -5.93 -7.02
CA GLN A 104 -12.47 -5.50 -7.17
C GLN A 104 -12.65 -4.13 -7.81
N LEU A 105 -11.58 -3.37 -8.00
CA LEU A 105 -11.64 -2.07 -8.65
C LEU A 105 -11.73 -2.26 -10.18
N PRO A 106 -12.41 -1.35 -10.89
CA PRO A 106 -12.31 -1.27 -12.34
C PRO A 106 -10.84 -1.21 -12.79
N ASN A 107 -10.46 -2.08 -13.72
CA ASN A 107 -9.07 -2.26 -14.18
C ASN A 107 -8.05 -2.56 -13.06
N GLY A 108 -8.50 -3.14 -11.95
CA GLY A 108 -7.68 -3.37 -10.76
C GLY A 108 -6.52 -4.35 -10.98
N LYS A 109 -6.70 -5.34 -11.88
CA LYS A 109 -5.65 -6.31 -12.23
C LYS A 109 -4.55 -5.66 -13.07
N GLU A 110 -4.93 -4.87 -14.06
CA GLU A 110 -4.04 -4.09 -14.91
C GLU A 110 -3.31 -3.06 -14.04
N TRP A 111 -4.03 -2.44 -13.10
CA TRP A 111 -3.43 -1.50 -12.17
C TRP A 111 -2.35 -2.18 -11.34
N TYR A 112 -2.69 -3.31 -10.72
CA TYR A 112 -1.74 -4.10 -9.95
C TYR A 112 -0.53 -4.58 -10.78
N GLN A 113 -0.75 -5.03 -12.01
CA GLN A 113 0.34 -5.40 -12.92
C GLN A 113 1.29 -4.22 -13.16
N SER A 114 0.78 -3.02 -13.40
CA SER A 114 1.64 -1.85 -13.62
C SER A 114 2.43 -1.46 -12.36
N LYS A 115 1.89 -1.71 -11.16
CA LYS A 115 2.66 -1.58 -9.91
C LYS A 115 3.77 -2.63 -9.81
N LEU A 116 3.51 -3.89 -10.18
CA LEU A 116 4.55 -4.92 -10.27
C LEU A 116 5.64 -4.56 -11.30
N ASN A 117 5.25 -4.00 -12.45
CA ASN A 117 6.18 -3.51 -13.46
C ASN A 117 7.11 -2.42 -12.89
N PHE A 118 6.55 -1.47 -12.12
CA PHE A 118 7.32 -0.37 -11.55
C PHE A 118 8.19 -0.82 -10.37
N TYR A 119 7.58 -1.40 -9.33
CA TYR A 119 8.29 -1.73 -8.10
C TYR A 119 9.25 -2.91 -8.29
N GLY A 120 8.77 -3.99 -8.90
CA GLY A 120 9.56 -5.22 -9.03
C GLY A 120 10.29 -5.40 -10.35
N SER A 121 10.13 -4.48 -11.32
CA SER A 121 10.57 -4.72 -12.71
C SER A 121 10.00 -6.01 -13.32
N ILE A 122 8.77 -6.37 -12.93
CA ILE A 122 8.15 -7.66 -13.28
C ILE A 122 7.21 -7.47 -14.46
N GLN A 123 7.57 -8.00 -15.64
CA GLN A 123 6.68 -8.02 -16.81
C GLN A 123 5.81 -9.29 -16.90
N ALA A 124 6.16 -10.31 -16.12
CA ALA A 124 5.39 -11.55 -16.08
C ALA A 124 4.02 -11.31 -15.41
N SER A 125 3.02 -12.10 -15.81
CA SER A 125 1.70 -12.03 -15.18
C SER A 125 1.77 -12.43 -13.69
N PRO A 126 0.85 -11.96 -12.83
CA PRO A 126 0.95 -12.21 -11.39
C PRO A 126 0.83 -13.70 -11.05
N THR A 127 0.13 -14.48 -11.89
CA THR A 127 0.10 -15.96 -11.80
C THR A 127 1.49 -16.58 -12.00
N LYS A 128 2.28 -16.09 -12.97
CA LYS A 128 3.67 -16.55 -13.18
C LYS A 128 4.56 -16.15 -12.00
N VAL A 129 4.37 -14.94 -11.47
CA VAL A 129 5.09 -14.46 -10.29
C VAL A 129 4.84 -15.38 -9.09
N LEU A 130 3.59 -15.74 -8.81
CA LEU A 130 3.25 -16.69 -7.74
C LEU A 130 3.96 -18.04 -7.91
N ALA A 131 4.01 -18.57 -9.13
CA ALA A 131 4.73 -19.82 -9.40
C ALA A 131 6.24 -19.69 -9.10
N SER A 132 6.85 -18.56 -9.45
CA SER A 132 8.26 -18.27 -9.11
C SER A 132 8.47 -18.13 -7.60
N LEU A 133 7.60 -17.40 -6.90
CA LEU A 133 7.67 -17.24 -5.45
C LEU A 133 7.56 -18.58 -4.73
N SER A 134 6.70 -19.49 -5.20
CA SER A 134 6.58 -20.83 -4.61
C SER A 134 7.87 -21.64 -4.75
N LYS A 135 8.62 -21.50 -5.84
CA LYS A 135 9.95 -22.14 -6.02
C LYS A 135 10.98 -21.56 -5.06
N LEU A 136 11.13 -20.23 -5.05
CA LEU A 136 12.08 -19.53 -4.17
C LEU A 136 11.83 -19.84 -2.69
N ARG A 137 10.57 -19.99 -2.30
CA ARG A 137 10.19 -20.34 -0.91
C ARG A 137 10.49 -21.78 -0.55
N ALA A 138 10.45 -22.72 -1.49
CA ALA A 138 10.80 -24.11 -1.21
C ALA A 138 12.28 -24.25 -0.79
N GLU A 139 13.13 -23.32 -1.24
CA GLU A 139 14.56 -23.26 -0.93
C GLU A 139 14.85 -22.46 0.36
N THR A 140 13.83 -21.88 1.00
CA THR A 140 13.99 -21.00 2.16
C THR A 140 13.40 -21.64 3.42
N GLN A 141 14.16 -21.66 4.52
CA GLN A 141 13.70 -22.21 5.78
C GLN A 141 12.62 -21.33 6.44
N ALA A 142 11.66 -21.94 7.12
CA ALA A 142 10.64 -21.21 7.88
C ALA A 142 11.27 -20.44 9.05
N LEU A 143 10.71 -19.28 9.38
CA LEU A 143 11.18 -18.46 10.50
C LEU A 143 10.44 -18.85 11.78
N SER A 144 11.19 -19.18 12.84
CA SER A 144 10.60 -19.62 14.12
C SER A 144 9.98 -18.46 14.91
N GLU A 145 10.63 -17.29 14.91
CA GLU A 145 10.12 -16.07 15.54
C GLU A 145 10.64 -14.84 14.78
N VAL A 146 9.73 -13.91 14.45
CA VAL A 146 10.07 -12.63 13.80
C VAL A 146 9.52 -11.50 14.64
N THR A 147 10.39 -10.61 15.10
CA THR A 147 9.94 -9.35 15.70
C THR A 147 9.45 -8.42 14.58
N ILE A 148 8.14 -8.27 14.48
CA ILE A 148 7.50 -7.40 13.49
C ILE A 148 7.03 -6.12 14.18
N SER A 149 7.50 -4.98 13.67
CA SER A 149 6.94 -3.66 13.93
C SER A 149 6.61 -3.04 12.58
N ALA A 150 5.44 -3.39 12.04
CA ALA A 150 5.00 -2.87 10.76
C ALA A 150 4.39 -1.48 10.95
N ASP A 151 5.15 -0.46 10.56
CA ASP A 151 4.66 0.90 10.42
C ASP A 151 3.67 0.96 9.25
N THR A 152 2.44 1.37 9.51
CA THR A 152 1.40 1.52 8.47
C THR A 152 1.51 2.84 7.72
N LYS A 153 2.46 3.73 8.08
CA LYS A 153 2.65 5.05 7.46
C LYS A 153 3.68 5.08 6.34
N GLN A 154 4.44 4.00 6.13
CA GLN A 154 5.41 3.88 5.03
C GLN A 154 5.42 2.44 4.48
N PRO A 155 5.89 2.22 3.23
CA PRO A 155 6.07 0.87 2.70
C PRO A 155 6.91 -0.01 3.64
N TYR A 156 6.41 -1.19 4.03
CA TYR A 156 7.09 -2.04 5.02
C TYR A 156 8.50 -2.46 4.59
N ILE A 157 8.75 -2.60 3.28
CA ILE A 157 10.08 -2.90 2.76
C ILE A 157 11.12 -1.85 3.17
N LEU A 158 10.73 -0.58 3.36
CA LEU A 158 11.62 0.48 3.83
C LEU A 158 11.90 0.39 5.34
N ALA A 159 10.98 -0.18 6.12
CA ALA A 159 11.17 -0.44 7.56
C ALA A 159 12.13 -1.61 7.81
N LEU A 160 12.32 -2.50 6.83
CA LEU A 160 13.30 -3.58 6.87
C LEU A 160 14.74 -3.11 6.56
N LEU A 161 14.92 -1.89 6.06
CA LEU A 161 16.25 -1.38 5.73
C LEU A 161 16.90 -0.73 6.97
N PRO A 162 18.19 -1.01 7.25
CA PRO A 162 18.88 -0.37 8.36
C PRO A 162 19.03 1.14 8.15
N ALA A 163 19.27 1.90 9.21
CA ALA A 163 19.47 3.36 9.09
C ALA A 163 20.67 3.75 8.22
N SER A 164 21.68 2.88 8.10
CA SER A 164 22.85 3.05 7.22
C SER A 164 22.51 2.93 5.74
N CYS A 165 21.33 2.41 5.41
CA CYS A 165 20.93 2.17 4.04
C CYS A 165 20.45 3.46 3.35
N PRO A 166 21.03 3.85 2.21
CA PRO A 166 20.72 5.13 1.58
C PRO A 166 19.31 5.14 0.99
N LYS A 167 18.44 5.99 1.56
CA LYS A 167 17.12 6.30 0.99
C LYS A 167 17.29 7.32 -0.15
N VAL A 168 16.90 6.91 -1.36
CA VAL A 168 16.99 7.77 -2.55
C VAL A 168 15.70 8.57 -2.68
N ALA A 169 15.83 9.89 -2.82
CA ALA A 169 14.70 10.78 -3.06
C ALA A 169 13.92 10.36 -4.32
N GLY A 170 12.60 10.41 -4.23
CA GLY A 170 11.66 10.07 -5.29
C GLY A 170 10.60 11.17 -5.46
N LEU A 171 9.67 10.92 -6.38
CA LEU A 171 8.60 11.83 -6.75
C LEU A 171 7.26 11.42 -6.14
N ASN A 172 7.11 10.14 -5.77
CA ASN A 172 5.84 9.64 -5.28
C ASN A 172 5.63 9.96 -3.79
N TRP A 173 4.77 10.94 -3.50
CA TRP A 173 4.40 11.32 -2.13
C TRP A 173 3.74 10.18 -1.33
N ARG A 174 3.06 9.26 -2.02
CA ARG A 174 2.49 8.03 -1.42
C ARG A 174 3.58 7.12 -0.84
N ASP A 175 4.77 7.16 -1.41
CA ASP A 175 5.94 6.43 -0.90
C ASP A 175 6.81 7.34 0.00
N GLY A 176 6.27 8.45 0.51
CA GLY A 176 7.00 9.41 1.34
C GLY A 176 8.10 10.17 0.57
N PHE A 177 7.93 10.37 -0.73
CA PHE A 177 8.94 10.93 -1.63
C PHE A 177 10.26 10.13 -1.63
N ILE A 178 10.15 8.81 -1.50
CA ILE A 178 11.27 7.88 -1.59
C ILE A 178 11.10 7.03 -2.85
N ASN A 179 12.16 6.95 -3.66
CA ASN A 179 12.22 6.00 -4.76
C ASN A 179 12.48 4.61 -4.16
N VAL A 180 11.39 3.89 -3.85
CA VAL A 180 11.43 2.57 -3.18
C VAL A 180 12.33 1.58 -3.94
N PRO A 181 12.17 1.36 -5.26
CA PRO A 181 12.99 0.37 -5.98
C PRO A 181 14.48 0.68 -5.88
N THR A 182 14.88 1.93 -6.12
CA THR A 182 16.29 2.32 -6.07
C THR A 182 16.86 2.18 -4.66
N SER A 183 16.10 2.58 -3.63
CA SER A 183 16.54 2.48 -2.25
C SER A 183 16.78 1.03 -1.83
N VAL A 184 15.85 0.12 -2.19
CA VAL A 184 15.96 -1.31 -1.87
C VAL A 184 17.15 -1.96 -2.61
N THR A 185 17.40 -1.61 -3.87
CA THR A 185 18.54 -2.18 -4.63
C THR A 185 19.90 -1.82 -4.06
N LYS A 186 20.01 -0.75 -3.28
CA LYS A 186 21.25 -0.34 -2.59
C LYS A 186 21.49 -1.08 -1.27
N CYS A 187 20.57 -1.96 -0.88
CA CYS A 187 20.48 -2.55 0.46
C CYS A 187 20.37 -4.07 0.43
N LYS A 188 21.16 -4.71 -0.43
CA LYS A 188 21.04 -6.15 -0.74
C LYS A 188 21.19 -7.05 0.48
N ASP A 189 22.14 -6.77 1.36
CA ASP A 189 22.39 -7.62 2.54
C ASP A 189 21.18 -7.63 3.50
N ALA A 190 20.56 -6.46 3.72
CA ALA A 190 19.34 -6.35 4.51
C ALA A 190 18.17 -7.08 3.85
N VAL A 191 18.04 -6.97 2.53
CA VAL A 191 17.03 -7.70 1.76
C VAL A 191 17.22 -9.22 1.89
N GLU A 192 18.45 -9.71 1.81
CA GLU A 192 18.74 -11.15 1.96
C GLU A 192 18.48 -11.64 3.40
N GLN A 193 18.86 -10.85 4.41
CA GLN A 193 18.58 -11.16 5.82
C GLN A 193 17.08 -11.37 6.08
N HIS A 194 16.22 -10.65 5.34
CA HIS A 194 14.77 -10.72 5.47
C HIS A 194 14.08 -11.55 4.38
N LYS A 195 14.81 -12.34 3.59
CA LYS A 195 14.29 -13.05 2.41
C LYS A 195 13.02 -13.87 2.68
N ALA A 196 13.01 -14.71 3.71
CA ALA A 196 11.85 -15.55 4.05
C ALA A 196 10.59 -14.72 4.34
N LEU A 197 10.75 -13.63 5.10
CA LEU A 197 9.67 -12.68 5.40
C LEU A 197 9.19 -12.00 4.11
N ILE A 198 10.10 -11.42 3.34
CA ILE A 198 9.77 -10.68 2.11
C ILE A 198 9.05 -11.57 1.10
N LEU A 199 9.52 -12.81 0.87
CA LEU A 199 8.86 -13.76 -0.04
C LEU A 199 7.45 -14.13 0.42
N THR A 200 7.23 -14.23 1.74
CA THR A 200 5.90 -14.48 2.31
C THR A 200 4.98 -13.29 2.10
N LEU A 201 5.48 -12.07 2.32
CA LEU A 201 4.73 -10.84 2.08
C LEU A 201 4.39 -10.63 0.59
N MET A 202 5.30 -10.95 -0.32
CA MET A 202 5.05 -10.91 -1.77
C MET A 202 3.89 -11.84 -2.19
N GLU A 203 3.82 -13.06 -1.63
CA GLU A 203 2.70 -13.97 -1.91
C GLU A 203 1.38 -13.37 -1.42
N VAL A 204 1.36 -12.87 -0.18
CA VAL A 204 0.16 -12.29 0.42
C VAL A 204 -0.30 -11.05 -0.34
N ASP A 205 0.65 -10.23 -0.82
CA ASP A 205 0.39 -9.08 -1.67
C ASP A 205 -0.31 -9.48 -2.99
N VAL A 206 0.20 -10.48 -3.70
CA VAL A 206 -0.48 -10.99 -4.91
C VAL A 206 -1.82 -11.63 -4.58
N GLY A 207 -1.90 -12.38 -3.47
CA GLY A 207 -3.13 -12.98 -2.98
C GLY A 207 -4.23 -11.93 -2.78
N LEU A 208 -3.92 -10.85 -2.05
CA LEU A 208 -4.85 -9.76 -1.78
C LEU A 208 -5.20 -8.98 -3.06
N HIS A 209 -4.20 -8.48 -3.78
CA HIS A 209 -4.42 -7.49 -4.84
C HIS A 209 -4.81 -8.09 -6.19
N TYR A 210 -4.37 -9.31 -6.49
CA TYR A 210 -4.66 -9.97 -7.77
C TYR A 210 -5.65 -11.14 -7.65
N GLN A 211 -5.51 -12.00 -6.64
CA GLN A 211 -6.39 -13.17 -6.47
C GLN A 211 -7.68 -12.84 -5.70
N GLY A 212 -7.75 -11.67 -5.06
CA GLY A 212 -8.92 -11.25 -4.29
C GLY A 212 -9.09 -12.03 -2.99
N TRP A 213 -7.99 -12.41 -2.33
CA TRP A 213 -8.04 -13.04 -1.01
C TRP A 213 -8.75 -12.14 -0.01
N SER A 214 -9.54 -12.78 0.85
CA SER A 214 -10.06 -12.18 2.08
C SER A 214 -8.93 -11.95 3.10
N GLN A 215 -9.15 -11.08 4.10
CA GLN A 215 -8.21 -10.92 5.22
C GLN A 215 -7.93 -12.24 5.94
N LYS A 216 -8.92 -13.13 6.05
CA LYS A 216 -8.73 -14.43 6.70
C LYS A 216 -7.78 -15.32 5.91
N GLN A 217 -7.88 -15.33 4.58
CA GLN A 217 -6.96 -16.07 3.72
C GLN A 217 -5.54 -15.48 3.80
N ALA A 218 -5.40 -14.15 3.75
CA ALA A 218 -4.12 -13.48 3.94
C ALA A 218 -3.49 -13.79 5.31
N PHE A 219 -4.29 -13.80 6.38
CA PHE A 219 -3.85 -14.17 7.72
C PHE A 219 -3.34 -15.61 7.79
N VAL A 220 -4.07 -16.56 7.20
CA VAL A 220 -3.65 -17.97 7.14
C VAL A 220 -2.35 -18.12 6.35
N ALA A 221 -2.22 -17.43 5.22
CA ALA A 221 -1.00 -17.47 4.41
C ALA A 221 0.21 -16.90 5.17
N LEU A 222 0.07 -15.75 5.84
CA LEU A 222 1.12 -15.19 6.70
C LEU A 222 1.53 -16.18 7.80
N ASN A 223 0.55 -16.73 8.53
CA ASN A 223 0.82 -17.61 9.68
C ASN A 223 1.25 -19.03 9.30
N SER A 224 1.14 -19.41 8.03
CA SER A 224 1.67 -20.69 7.56
C SER A 224 3.21 -20.75 7.62
N ARG A 225 3.88 -19.59 7.70
CA ARG A 225 5.35 -19.47 7.67
C ARG A 225 5.94 -18.56 8.73
N LEU A 226 5.14 -17.66 9.28
CA LEU A 226 5.55 -16.69 10.28
C LEU A 226 4.72 -16.94 11.55
N ALA A 227 5.35 -17.10 12.70
CA ALA A 227 4.64 -17.24 13.97
C ALA A 227 4.15 -15.86 14.46
N LEU A 228 3.11 -15.30 13.84
CA LEU A 228 2.61 -13.96 14.15
C LEU A 228 1.41 -14.00 15.09
N ASN A 229 1.35 -13.03 16.00
CA ASN A 229 0.11 -12.75 16.69
C ASN A 229 -0.88 -11.99 15.77
N GLU A 230 -2.13 -11.87 16.22
CA GLU A 230 -3.20 -11.23 15.44
C GLU A 230 -2.88 -9.78 15.07
N GLN A 231 -2.35 -9.00 16.01
CA GLN A 231 -2.01 -7.60 15.80
C GLN A 231 -0.91 -7.44 14.74
N GLN A 232 0.16 -8.23 14.82
CA GLN A 232 1.26 -8.19 13.85
C GLN A 232 0.78 -8.55 12.45
N ALA A 233 0.00 -9.62 12.32
CA ALA A 233 -0.56 -10.03 11.03
C ALA A 233 -1.49 -8.95 10.47
N GLN A 234 -2.32 -8.32 11.31
CA GLN A 234 -3.20 -7.24 10.88
C GLN A 234 -2.42 -6.01 10.40
N GLN A 235 -1.34 -5.63 11.08
CA GLN A 235 -0.49 -4.51 10.67
C GLN A 235 0.20 -4.77 9.33
N LEU A 236 0.72 -5.99 9.11
CA LEU A 236 1.29 -6.36 7.82
C LEU A 236 0.26 -6.37 6.69
N ILE A 237 -0.92 -6.93 6.93
CA ILE A 237 -2.00 -6.92 5.92
C ILE A 237 -2.40 -5.47 5.62
N ALA A 238 -2.52 -4.62 6.64
CA ALA A 238 -2.83 -3.20 6.44
C ALA A 238 -1.76 -2.49 5.62
N ASN A 239 -0.48 -2.73 5.92
CA ASN A 239 0.62 -2.16 5.15
C ASN A 239 0.58 -2.62 3.67
N ILE A 240 0.39 -3.92 3.42
CA ILE A 240 0.26 -4.46 2.06
C ILE A 240 -0.90 -3.79 1.32
N VAL A 241 -2.05 -3.66 1.98
CA VAL A 241 -3.24 -3.00 1.41
C VAL A 241 -2.97 -1.55 1.03
N TYR A 242 -2.25 -0.81 1.88
CA TYR A 242 -1.91 0.60 1.67
C TYR A 242 -0.78 0.84 0.67
N PHE A 243 0.15 -0.11 0.56
CA PHE A 243 1.35 -0.02 -0.27
C PHE A 243 1.45 -1.21 -1.25
N PRO A 244 0.45 -1.42 -2.11
CA PRO A 244 0.39 -2.55 -3.03
C PRO A 244 1.65 -2.65 -3.88
N ALA A 245 2.20 -3.86 -3.95
CA ALA A 245 3.39 -4.23 -4.69
C ALA A 245 4.72 -3.57 -4.27
N THR A 246 4.74 -2.67 -3.28
CA THR A 246 6.01 -2.03 -2.85
C THR A 246 7.02 -3.06 -2.34
N ILE A 247 6.54 -4.13 -1.70
CA ILE A 247 7.37 -5.26 -1.25
C ILE A 247 8.13 -5.93 -2.41
N PHE A 248 7.62 -5.85 -3.64
CA PHE A 248 8.28 -6.40 -4.83
C PHE A 248 9.53 -5.63 -5.26
N ALA A 249 9.85 -4.49 -4.64
CA ALA A 249 11.13 -3.82 -4.83
C ALA A 249 12.36 -4.72 -4.57
N ALA A 250 12.20 -5.77 -3.75
CA ALA A 250 13.22 -6.78 -3.50
C ALA A 250 13.25 -7.92 -4.55
N TYR A 251 12.22 -8.08 -5.38
CA TYR A 251 12.09 -9.21 -6.32
C TYR A 251 13.26 -9.34 -7.31
N PRO A 252 13.81 -8.25 -7.89
CA PRO A 252 14.99 -8.34 -8.76
C PRO A 252 16.19 -9.01 -8.08
N HIS A 253 16.35 -8.83 -6.76
CA HIS A 253 17.46 -9.44 -6.01
C HIS A 253 17.29 -10.96 -5.84
N PHE A 254 16.06 -11.46 -5.77
CA PHE A 254 15.79 -12.90 -5.65
C PHE A 254 15.65 -13.63 -7.00
N SER A 255 15.41 -12.89 -8.08
CA SER A 255 15.16 -13.48 -9.42
C SER A 255 16.37 -13.47 -10.34
N GLN A 256 17.46 -12.80 -9.95
CA GLN A 256 18.75 -12.88 -10.64
C GLN A 256 19.60 -13.98 -9.98
N PRO A 257 20.22 -14.88 -10.77
CA PRO A 257 21.12 -15.91 -10.25
C PRO A 257 22.40 -15.33 -9.66
#